data_AF-A0A7C3EII6-F1
#
_entry.id   AF-A0A7C3EII6-F1
#
_cell.length_a   1.000
_cell.length_b   1.000
_cell.length_c   1.000
_cell.angle_alpha   90.00
_cell.angle_beta   90.00
_cell.angle_gamma   90.00
#
_symmetry.space_group_name_H-M   'P 1'
#
loop_
_entity.id
_entity.type
_entity.pdbx_description
1 polymer ?
#
loop_
_entity_poly.entity_id
_entity_poly.type
_entity_poly.pdbx_seq_one_letter_code
_entity_poly.pdbx_strand_id
1 'polypeptide(L)'
;MLKAVIFDLNGTILDDEDNYTDAFRYVLHLLGVETGNDFTHTRGVGVKENWIDFKLRYNIKTKKSLDELVSLTQKAYLKEFDKVKLRKGFLKFVKNLKLLGIKTAIATSNDYSMVEKFFDKFGLEEYFDVVTSSEEVSLNKPS
;
A
#
# COMPACT_ATOMS: atom_id res chain seq x y z
N MET A 1 4.61 -26.76 -14.51
CA MET A 1 4.58 -25.46 -15.23
C MET A 1 3.80 -24.47 -14.38
N LEU A 2 4.27 -23.22 -14.26
CA LEU A 2 3.58 -22.17 -13.51
C LEU A 2 2.24 -21.84 -14.20
N LYS A 3 1.14 -21.83 -13.45
CA LYS A 3 -0.22 -21.61 -13.98
C LYS A 3 -0.73 -20.19 -13.76
N ALA A 4 -0.39 -19.60 -12.60
CA ALA A 4 -0.86 -18.29 -12.21
C ALA A 4 0.16 -17.57 -11.30
N VAL A 5 0.07 -16.24 -11.24
CA VAL A 5 0.78 -15.37 -10.30
C VAL A 5 -0.21 -14.43 -9.64
N ILE A 6 -0.15 -14.32 -8.31
CA ILE A 6 -0.96 -13.40 -7.52
C ILE A 6 -0.03 -12.32 -6.96
N PHE A 7 -0.38 -11.07 -7.19
CA PHE A 7 0.39 -9.91 -6.78
C PHE A 7 -0.29 -9.19 -5.61
N ASP A 8 0.50 -8.75 -4.65
CA ASP A 8 0.09 -7.65 -3.79
C ASP A 8 0.20 -6.31 -4.56
N LEU A 9 -0.44 -5.25 -4.08
CA LEU A 9 -0.44 -3.93 -4.72
C LEU A 9 0.68 -3.02 -4.19
N ASN A 10 0.51 -2.49 -2.97
CA ASN A 10 1.47 -1.59 -2.33
C ASN A 10 2.79 -2.32 -2.05
N GLY A 11 3.93 -1.65 -2.19
CA GLY A 11 5.25 -2.26 -2.03
C GLY A 11 5.61 -3.36 -3.04
N THR A 12 4.68 -3.86 -3.87
CA THR A 12 4.92 -4.92 -4.86
C THR A 12 4.75 -4.42 -6.29
N ILE A 13 3.53 -4.05 -6.70
CA ILE A 13 3.25 -3.42 -7.99
C ILE A 13 3.67 -1.94 -7.93
N LEU A 14 3.34 -1.29 -6.82
CA LEU A 14 3.66 0.10 -6.55
C LEU A 14 5.01 0.20 -5.83
N ASP A 15 5.71 1.30 -6.12
CA ASP A 15 6.89 1.75 -5.39
C ASP A 15 6.49 2.98 -4.58
N ASP A 16 5.82 2.72 -3.46
CA ASP A 16 5.09 3.69 -2.64
C ASP A 16 5.50 3.70 -1.16
N GLU A 17 6.55 2.96 -0.81
CA GLU A 17 7.10 2.89 0.55
C GLU A 17 7.58 4.27 1.05
N ASP A 18 8.15 5.08 0.16
CA ASP A 18 8.56 6.45 0.50
C ASP A 18 7.35 7.38 0.62
N ASN A 19 6.31 7.18 -0.19
CA ASN A 19 5.05 7.92 -0.07
C ASN A 19 4.35 7.62 1.27
N TYR A 20 4.38 6.37 1.73
CA TYR A 20 3.90 6.02 3.06
C TYR A 20 4.77 6.61 4.17
N THR A 21 6.09 6.64 3.98
CA THR A 21 7.00 7.29 4.94
C THR A 21 6.65 8.76 5.12
N ASP A 22 6.38 9.48 4.04
CA ASP A 22 5.94 10.88 4.10
C ASP A 22 4.56 11.03 4.76
N ALA A 23 3.63 10.13 4.46
CA ALA A 23 2.31 10.10 5.09
C ALA A 23 2.40 9.88 6.62
N PHE A 24 3.22 8.94 7.07
CA PHE A 24 3.45 8.70 8.50
C PHE A 24 4.12 9.89 9.17
N ARG A 25 5.18 10.43 8.55
CA ARG A 25 5.88 11.62 9.04
C ARG A 25 4.92 12.78 9.25
N TYR A 26 4.03 13.03 8.29
CA TYR A 26 2.99 14.05 8.41
C TYR A 26 2.09 13.83 9.63
N VAL A 27 1.58 12.61 9.83
CA VAL A 27 0.68 12.33 10.97
C VAL A 27 1.44 12.37 12.30
N LEU A 28 2.69 11.91 12.35
CA LEU A 28 3.55 12.02 13.53
C LEU A 28 3.78 13.48 13.92
N HIS A 29 4.06 14.35 12.96
CA HIS A 29 4.20 15.79 13.19
C HIS A 29 2.90 16.40 13.75
N LEU A 30 1.72 16.02 13.25
CA LEU A 30 0.43 16.45 13.83
C LEU A 30 0.22 16.00 15.29
N LEU A 31 0.92 14.95 15.72
CA LEU A 31 0.91 14.45 17.10
C LEU A 31 2.02 15.05 17.96
N GLY A 32 2.79 16.01 17.43
CA GLY A 32 3.91 16.65 18.12
C GLY A 32 5.19 15.82 18.14
N VAL A 33 5.31 14.81 17.27
CA VAL A 33 6.52 14.00 17.12
C VAL A 33 7.30 14.51 15.93
N GLU A 34 8.47 15.10 16.21
CA GLU A 34 9.43 15.47 15.17
C GLU A 34 10.25 14.24 14.77
N THR A 35 10.33 13.98 13.46
CA THR A 35 11.07 12.85 12.91
C THR A 35 12.31 13.34 12.17
N GLY A 36 13.44 12.64 12.31
CA GLY A 36 14.65 12.92 11.55
C GLY A 36 14.49 12.64 10.04
N ASN A 37 15.48 13.09 9.27
CA ASN A 37 15.55 12.82 7.82
C ASN A 37 15.71 11.32 7.52
N ASP A 38 16.23 10.55 8.47
CA ASP A 38 16.41 9.10 8.43
C ASP A 38 15.16 8.31 8.85
N PHE A 39 14.07 8.99 9.22
CA PHE A 39 12.83 8.33 9.59
C PHE A 39 12.29 7.47 8.44
N THR A 40 11.99 6.22 8.78
CA THR A 40 11.24 5.28 7.95
C THR A 40 10.26 4.51 8.81
N HIS A 41 9.18 4.08 8.19
CA HIS A 41 8.31 3.05 8.73
C HIS A 41 8.90 1.65 8.45
N THR A 42 8.34 0.64 9.10
CA THR A 42 8.68 -0.75 8.80
C THR A 42 7.99 -1.15 7.50
N ARG A 43 8.78 -1.26 6.44
CA ARG A 43 8.31 -1.60 5.08
C ARG A 43 7.72 -2.99 5.02
N GLY A 44 6.69 -3.18 4.19
CA GLY A 44 5.97 -4.46 4.09
C GLY A 44 5.13 -4.85 5.32
N VAL A 45 5.02 -3.96 6.32
CA VAL A 45 4.17 -4.14 7.50
C VAL A 45 2.96 -3.20 7.38
N GLY A 46 1.79 -3.68 7.79
CA GLY A 46 0.55 -2.91 7.71
C GLY A 46 0.59 -1.58 8.47
N VAL A 47 -0.30 -0.66 8.09
CA VAL A 47 -0.34 0.70 8.66
C VAL A 47 -0.65 0.66 10.16
N LYS A 48 -1.53 -0.25 10.58
CA LYS A 48 -1.94 -0.40 11.99
C LYS A 48 -0.80 -0.90 12.86
N GLU A 49 -0.06 -1.88 12.38
CA GLU A 49 1.09 -2.47 13.06
C GLU A 49 2.23 -1.45 13.18
N ASN A 50 2.48 -0.66 12.14
CA ASN A 50 3.39 0.48 12.21
C ASN A 50 2.97 1.50 13.29
N TRP A 51 1.68 1.78 13.44
CA TRP A 51 1.20 2.66 14.51
C TRP A 51 1.36 2.07 15.91
N ILE A 52 1.22 0.75 16.07
CA ILE A 52 1.49 0.08 17.34
C ILE A 52 2.97 0.29 17.72
N ASP A 53 3.89 0.06 16.78
CA ASP A 53 5.32 0.31 16.98
C ASP A 53 5.61 1.79 17.28
N PHE A 54 5.09 2.73 16.49
CA PHE A 54 5.35 4.16 16.69
C PHE A 54 4.84 4.68 18.03
N LYS A 55 3.67 4.21 18.49
CA LYS A 55 3.17 4.59 19.81
C LYS A 55 4.12 4.18 20.92
N LEU A 56 4.73 3.00 20.82
CA LEU A 56 5.74 2.52 21.76
C LEU A 56 7.05 3.28 21.61
N ARG A 57 7.58 3.34 20.38
CA ARG A 57 8.88 3.95 20.04
C ARG A 57 8.97 5.43 20.44
N TYR A 58 7.91 6.20 20.21
CA TYR A 58 7.87 7.65 20.47
C TYR A 58 7.06 8.02 21.71
N ASN A 59 6.58 7.04 22.49
CA ASN A 59 5.75 7.27 23.68
C ASN A 59 4.55 8.22 23.42
N ILE A 60 3.85 8.01 22.29
CA ILE A 60 2.84 8.94 21.78
C ILE A 60 1.61 8.95 22.69
N LYS A 61 1.35 10.10 23.32
CA LYS A 61 0.16 10.32 24.16
C LYS A 61 -0.96 10.98 23.37
N THR A 62 -1.78 10.16 22.71
CA THR A 62 -2.95 10.63 21.95
C THR A 62 -4.23 9.93 22.41
N LYS A 63 -5.36 10.65 22.36
CA LYS A 63 -6.70 10.07 22.56
C LYS A 63 -7.22 9.33 21.32
N LYS A 64 -6.53 9.47 20.18
CA LYS A 64 -6.91 8.81 18.93
C LYS A 64 -6.73 7.30 19.05
N SER A 65 -7.73 6.57 18.60
CA SER A 65 -7.67 5.13 18.40
C SER A 65 -6.69 4.75 17.28
N LEU A 66 -6.29 3.48 17.21
CA LEU A 66 -5.46 2.99 16.11
C LEU A 66 -6.15 3.15 14.75
N ASP A 67 -7.45 2.92 14.68
CA ASP A 67 -8.20 3.01 13.42
C ASP A 67 -8.31 4.48 12.94
N GLU A 68 -8.41 5.45 13.87
CA GLU A 68 -8.29 6.87 13.51
C GLU A 68 -6.90 7.22 12.97
N LEU A 69 -5.83 6.68 13.55
CA LEU A 69 -4.45 6.90 13.08
C LEU A 69 -4.22 6.28 11.70
N VAL A 70 -4.73 5.07 11.48
CA VAL A 70 -4.77 4.42 10.17
C VAL A 70 -5.51 5.29 9.16
N SER A 71 -6.72 5.77 9.50
CA SER A 71 -7.52 6.63 8.62
C SER A 71 -6.80 7.94 8.27
N LEU A 72 -6.15 8.58 9.26
CA LEU A 72 -5.36 9.79 9.02
C LEU A 72 -4.17 9.54 8.10
N THR A 73 -3.49 8.41 8.27
CA THR A 73 -2.36 8.04 7.43
C THR A 73 -2.80 7.73 6.01
N GLN A 74 -3.91 7.00 5.84
CA GLN A 74 -4.48 6.74 4.51
C GLN A 74 -4.90 8.04 3.81
N LYS A 75 -5.50 8.99 4.53
CA LYS A 75 -5.80 10.33 3.99
C LYS A 75 -4.55 11.12 3.62
N ALA A 76 -3.46 11.00 4.38
CA ALA A 76 -2.20 11.63 4.05
C ALA A 76 -1.55 10.97 2.82
N TYR A 77 -1.55 9.64 2.75
CA TYR A 77 -1.07 8.85 1.61
C TYR A 77 -1.83 9.18 0.31
N LEU A 78 -3.15 9.36 0.39
CA LEU A 78 -3.96 9.77 -0.77
C LEU A 78 -3.51 11.10 -1.39
N LYS A 79 -2.91 12.02 -0.61
CA LYS A 79 -2.35 13.27 -1.15
C LYS A 79 -1.05 13.05 -1.93
N GLU A 80 -0.41 11.90 -1.72
CA GLU A 80 0.80 11.47 -2.42
C GLU A 80 0.48 10.66 -3.68
N PHE A 81 -0.80 10.41 -3.98
CA PHE A 81 -1.25 9.57 -5.09
C PHE A 81 -0.56 9.93 -6.41
N ASP A 82 -0.46 11.21 -6.77
CA ASP A 82 0.18 11.65 -8.02
C ASP A 82 1.69 11.35 -8.06
N LYS A 83 2.35 11.31 -6.91
CA LYS A 83 3.79 11.00 -6.80
C LYS A 83 4.10 9.51 -6.76
N VAL A 84 3.11 8.66 -6.47
CA VAL A 84 3.26 7.19 -6.49
C VAL A 84 3.75 6.73 -7.86
N LYS A 85 4.70 5.78 -7.87
CA LYS A 85 5.30 5.22 -9.08
C LYS A 85 5.02 3.73 -9.18
N LEU A 86 5.08 3.21 -10.40
CA LEU A 86 5.18 1.78 -10.64
C LEU A 86 6.56 1.27 -10.22
N ARG A 87 6.59 0.07 -9.64
CA ARG A 87 7.84 -0.65 -9.40
C ARG A 87 8.59 -0.87 -10.70
N LYS A 88 9.88 -0.51 -10.70
CA LYS A 88 10.74 -0.64 -11.87
C LYS A 88 10.70 -2.07 -12.42
N GLY A 89 10.36 -2.20 -13.70
CA GLY A 89 10.31 -3.49 -14.41
C GLY A 89 8.97 -4.24 -14.27
N PHE A 90 8.05 -3.80 -13.40
CA PHE A 90 6.77 -4.48 -13.20
C PHE A 90 5.96 -4.61 -14.49
N LEU A 91 5.83 -3.53 -15.26
CA LEU A 91 5.06 -3.52 -16.50
C LEU A 91 5.62 -4.51 -17.54
N LYS A 92 6.95 -4.61 -17.66
CA LYS A 92 7.58 -5.59 -18.54
C LYS A 92 7.34 -7.02 -18.04
N PHE A 93 7.41 -7.22 -16.73
CA PHE A 93 7.19 -8.52 -16.11
C PHE A 93 5.76 -9.04 -16.34
N VAL A 94 4.75 -8.23 -16.03
CA VAL A 94 3.35 -8.65 -16.18
C VAL A 94 2.97 -8.89 -17.65
N LYS A 95 3.48 -8.08 -18.58
CA LYS A 95 3.33 -8.32 -20.03
C LYS A 95 3.89 -9.68 -20.46
N ASN A 96 5.07 -10.05 -19.96
CA ASN A 96 5.65 -11.35 -20.27
C ASN A 96 4.82 -12.52 -19.72
N LEU A 97 4.21 -12.38 -18.54
CA LEU A 97 3.29 -13.41 -18.02
C LEU A 97 2.09 -13.62 -18.94
N LYS A 98 1.50 -12.53 -19.45
CA LYS A 98 0.39 -12.59 -20.40
C LYS A 98 0.80 -13.27 -21.71
N LEU A 99 1.97 -12.94 -22.25
CA LEU A 99 2.51 -13.59 -23.47
C LEU A 99 2.74 -15.09 -23.28
N LEU A 100 3.08 -15.53 -22.06
CA LEU A 100 3.25 -16.93 -21.71
C LEU A 100 1.92 -17.66 -21.38
N GLY A 101 0.78 -16.97 -21.46
CA GLY A 101 -0.53 -17.52 -21.10
C GLY A 101 -0.70 -17.80 -19.60
N ILE A 102 0.14 -17.20 -18.75
CA ILE A 102 0.07 -17.35 -17.29
C ILE A 102 -1.02 -16.42 -16.76
N LYS A 103 -1.91 -16.95 -15.92
CA LYS A 103 -2.96 -16.17 -15.27
C LYS A 103 -2.41 -15.22 -14.23
N THR A 104 -3.04 -14.08 -14.08
CA THR A 104 -2.54 -12.97 -13.27
C THR A 104 -3.65 -12.42 -12.40
N ALA A 105 -3.38 -12.20 -11.11
CA ALA A 105 -4.36 -11.63 -10.20
C ALA A 105 -3.74 -10.60 -9.25
N ILE A 106 -4.54 -9.65 -8.79
CA ILE A 106 -4.21 -8.78 -7.65
C ILE A 106 -4.96 -9.27 -6.42
N ALA A 107 -4.27 -9.35 -5.29
CA ALA A 107 -4.87 -9.50 -3.96
C ALA A 107 -4.38 -8.34 -3.08
N THR A 108 -5.26 -7.41 -2.73
CA THR A 108 -4.89 -6.18 -2.01
C THR A 108 -5.79 -5.92 -0.80
N SER A 109 -5.25 -5.25 0.21
CA SER A 109 -6.02 -4.74 1.36
C SER A 109 -6.63 -3.36 1.12
N ASN A 110 -6.55 -2.82 -0.10
CA ASN A 110 -7.29 -1.63 -0.48
C ASN A 110 -8.71 -2.00 -0.95
N ASP A 111 -9.61 -1.02 -0.90
CA ASP A 111 -10.88 -1.08 -1.61
C ASP A 111 -10.67 -1.10 -3.13
N TYR A 112 -11.70 -1.56 -3.86
CA TYR A 112 -11.60 -1.66 -5.32
C TYR A 112 -11.45 -0.28 -5.98
N SER A 113 -12.07 0.76 -5.42
CA SER A 113 -12.02 2.13 -5.95
C SER A 113 -10.59 2.70 -6.02
N MET A 114 -9.72 2.30 -5.10
CA MET A 114 -8.31 2.65 -5.11
C MET A 114 -7.56 1.90 -6.22
N VAL A 115 -7.90 0.63 -6.44
CA VAL A 115 -7.31 -0.17 -7.51
C VAL A 115 -7.62 0.45 -8.87
N GLU A 116 -8.88 0.85 -9.09
CA GLU A 116 -9.32 1.54 -10.32
C GLU A 116 -8.51 2.81 -10.59
N LYS A 117 -8.27 3.64 -9.57
CA LYS A 117 -7.43 4.84 -9.72
C LYS A 117 -6.02 4.51 -10.19
N PHE A 118 -5.41 3.45 -9.66
CA PHE A 118 -4.09 3.02 -10.11
C PHE A 118 -4.11 2.37 -11.49
N PHE A 119 -5.21 1.69 -11.85
CA PHE A 119 -5.43 1.19 -13.20
C PHE A 119 -5.50 2.34 -14.20
N ASP A 120 -6.28 3.38 -13.92
CA ASP A 120 -6.37 4.57 -14.77
C ASP A 120 -5.03 5.28 -14.89
N LYS A 121 -4.33 5.44 -13.77
CA LYS A 121 -3.03 6.15 -13.73
C LYS A 121 -1.95 5.42 -14.54
N PHE A 122 -1.93 4.09 -14.49
CA PHE A 122 -0.80 3.29 -15.00
C PHE A 122 -1.16 2.38 -16.18
N GLY A 123 -2.42 2.37 -16.61
CA GLY A 123 -2.92 1.52 -17.69
C GLY A 123 -2.75 0.04 -17.39
N LEU A 124 -3.18 -0.42 -16.20
CA LEU A 124 -2.85 -1.76 -15.71
C LEU A 124 -3.96 -2.81 -15.86
N GLU A 125 -5.21 -2.38 -16.01
CA GLU A 125 -6.39 -3.26 -15.94
C GLU A 125 -6.30 -4.46 -16.90
N GLU A 126 -5.86 -4.21 -18.14
CA GLU A 126 -5.72 -5.24 -19.19
C GLU A 126 -4.76 -6.40 -18.81
N TYR A 127 -3.88 -6.18 -17.84
CA TYR A 127 -2.87 -7.16 -17.46
C TYR A 127 -3.31 -8.10 -16.35
N PHE A 128 -4.53 -7.98 -15.80
CA PHE A 128 -5.00 -8.83 -14.71
C PHE A 128 -6.27 -9.58 -15.11
N ASP A 129 -6.34 -10.87 -14.81
CA ASP A 129 -7.53 -11.70 -15.03
C ASP A 129 -8.52 -11.57 -13.86
N VAL A 130 -8.03 -11.31 -12.65
CA VAL A 130 -8.82 -11.20 -11.41
C VAL A 130 -8.22 -10.12 -10.51
N VAL A 131 -9.08 -9.39 -9.81
CA VAL A 131 -8.71 -8.51 -8.71
C VAL A 131 -9.56 -8.87 -7.52
N THR A 132 -8.94 -9.02 -6.36
CA THR A 132 -9.64 -9.19 -5.07
C THR A 132 -9.21 -8.08 -4.13
N SER A 133 -10.19 -7.30 -3.71
CA SER A 133 -10.05 -6.16 -2.79
C SER A 133 -10.38 -6.54 -1.34
N SER A 134 -10.17 -5.61 -0.40
CA SER A 134 -10.55 -5.82 1.00
C SER A 134 -12.06 -5.98 1.22
N GLU A 135 -12.88 -5.52 0.27
CA GLU A 135 -14.35 -5.53 0.39
C GLU A 135 -14.95 -6.92 0.10
N GLU A 136 -14.18 -7.80 -0.54
CA GLU A 136 -14.62 -9.14 -0.95
C GLU A 136 -14.30 -10.24 0.08
N VAL A 137 -13.65 -9.88 1.19
CA VAL A 137 -13.16 -10.84 2.20
C VAL A 137 -13.58 -10.45 3.61
N SER A 138 -13.86 -11.45 4.46
CA SER A 138 -14.19 -11.24 5.87
C SER A 138 -12.96 -11.00 6.75
N LEU A 139 -11.77 -11.43 6.30
CA LEU A 139 -10.51 -11.26 7.00
C LEU A 139 -9.43 -10.73 6.03
N ASN A 140 -8.69 -9.71 6.46
CA ASN A 140 -7.61 -9.09 5.70
C ASN A 140 -6.25 -9.74 6.02
N LYS A 141 -5.25 -9.60 5.15
CA LYS A 141 -3.87 -10.06 5.41
C LYS A 141 -3.40 -9.57 6.81
N PRO A 142 -2.73 -10.40 7.63
CA PRO A 142 -2.17 -11.74 7.35
C PRO A 142 -3.04 -12.91 7.86
N SER A 143 -4.36 -12.73 7.93
CA SER A 143 -5.29 -13.68 8.57
C SER A 143 -5.14 -15.16 8.20
#